data_AF-A0A847AJM8-F1
#
_entry.id   AF-A0A847AJM8-F1
#
_cell.length_a   1.000
_cell.length_b   1.000
_cell.length_c   1.000
_cell.angle_alpha   90.00
_cell.angle_beta   90.00
_cell.angle_gamma   90.00
#
_symmetry.space_group_name_H-M   'P 1'
#
loop_
_entity.id
_entity.type
_entity.pdbx_description
1 polymer ?
#
loop_
_entity_poly.entity_id
_entity_poly.type
_entity_poly.pdbx_seq_one_letter_code
_entity_poly.pdbx_strand_id
1 'polypeptide(L)'
;MALYKLLRWSRIAVASIIFILIFFIFNDIYEWVPSQTTRTILSFQFVPSLLTFLATFSLMAGGGFLLILLLTFITGRIYCSVICPLGIMQDIINRISKWTSKKKRFFKFKKDHPALRYSFLAIMVAAVILGLGWIALWLDPYSITGRTFTYLFKPLMIWGNNNIAVPLFHHLSIYSFYHHTLLHPYILPVILSLAIITAIGYFAWKRGRLFCNTICPVGTLLGLVSHLSFFKIKFDLNRCTRCGKCAGVCKSECISIKNYSVDHSRCVICFNCLDICPESALSLKPFLNAGKTKTGTDPTTNSQEIKKHPDKSRRKILMTILALLAGSRVYAFKKNRTTADNKNLLINKKDHPVAPPGAGTTERFNRICTGCSLCISACPTGVLQPALTEYGLMGFMQPYMDYSTNYCNFDCTICGEVCPTEAILPLSIEDKHITQIGKA
;
A
#
# COMPACT_ATOMS: atom_id res chain seq x y z
N MET A 1 -4.37 -30.79 14.44
CA MET A 1 -3.18 -29.95 14.13
C MET A 1 -2.87 -29.84 12.64
N ALA A 2 -2.87 -30.93 11.87
CA ALA A 2 -2.49 -30.92 10.45
C ALA A 2 -3.28 -29.92 9.57
N LEU A 3 -4.60 -29.79 9.77
CA LEU A 3 -5.45 -28.88 9.00
C LEU A 3 -5.05 -27.41 9.13
N TYR A 4 -4.82 -26.91 10.36
CA TYR A 4 -4.46 -25.50 10.56
C TYR A 4 -3.04 -25.18 10.11
N LYS A 5 -2.14 -26.16 10.20
CA LYS A 5 -0.81 -26.08 9.59
C LYS A 5 -0.94 -25.94 8.07
N LEU A 6 -1.75 -26.79 7.43
CA LEU A 6 -2.02 -26.71 5.99
C LEU A 6 -2.60 -25.34 5.60
N LEU A 7 -3.62 -24.84 6.30
CA LEU A 7 -4.22 -23.52 6.06
C LEU A 7 -3.22 -22.37 6.22
N ARG A 8 -2.33 -22.45 7.21
CA ARG A 8 -1.27 -21.47 7.41
C ARG A 8 -0.28 -21.47 6.24
N TRP A 9 0.13 -22.65 5.77
CA TRP A 9 1.08 -22.80 4.67
C TRP A 9 0.48 -22.43 3.33
N SER A 10 -0.76 -22.86 3.03
CA SER A 10 -1.46 -22.46 1.80
C SER A 10 -1.62 -20.95 1.73
N ARG A 11 -2.02 -20.30 2.82
CA ARG A 11 -2.06 -18.83 2.92
C ARG A 11 -0.71 -18.18 2.62
N ILE A 12 0.39 -18.73 3.16
CA ILE A 12 1.75 -18.20 2.91
C ILE A 12 2.12 -18.37 1.43
N ALA A 13 1.86 -19.55 0.84
CA ALA A 13 2.15 -19.83 -0.56
C ALA A 13 1.40 -18.87 -1.49
N VAL A 14 0.08 -18.74 -1.32
CA VAL A 14 -0.74 -17.82 -2.12
C VAL A 14 -0.30 -16.37 -1.94
N ALA A 15 -0.03 -15.94 -0.70
CA ALA A 15 0.46 -14.59 -0.44
C ALA A 15 1.82 -14.31 -1.10
N SER A 16 2.73 -15.29 -1.10
CA SER A 16 4.03 -15.19 -1.77
C SER A 16 3.88 -15.11 -3.28
N ILE A 17 2.99 -15.92 -3.88
CA ILE A 17 2.71 -15.89 -5.33
C ILE A 17 2.17 -14.52 -5.72
N ILE A 18 1.13 -14.02 -5.03
CA ILE A 18 0.55 -12.70 -5.32
C ILE A 18 1.59 -11.59 -5.15
N PHE A 19 2.41 -11.64 -4.09
CA PHE A 19 3.45 -10.64 -3.87
C PHE A 19 4.49 -10.63 -5.00
N ILE A 20 4.95 -11.80 -5.44
CA ILE A 20 5.92 -11.93 -6.53
C ILE A 20 5.32 -11.42 -7.84
N LEU A 21 4.05 -11.75 -8.14
CA LEU A 21 3.36 -11.26 -9.33
C LEU A 21 3.26 -9.73 -9.33
N ILE A 22 2.80 -9.11 -8.24
CA ILE A 22 2.72 -7.65 -8.14
C ILE A 22 4.12 -7.02 -8.21
N PHE A 23 5.10 -7.60 -7.52
CA PHE A 23 6.48 -7.12 -7.58
C PHE A 23 7.03 -7.17 -9.00
N PHE A 24 6.77 -8.25 -9.74
CA PHE A 24 7.19 -8.40 -11.12
C PHE A 24 6.52 -7.38 -12.04
N ILE A 25 5.20 -7.20 -11.95
CA ILE A 25 4.46 -6.18 -12.71
C ILE A 25 5.07 -4.78 -12.56
N PHE A 26 5.40 -4.38 -11.33
CA PHE A 26 5.99 -3.06 -11.09
C PHE A 26 7.45 -2.93 -11.50
N ASN A 27 8.18 -4.05 -11.62
CA ASN A 27 9.60 -4.07 -11.99
C ASN A 27 9.82 -4.70 -13.37
N ASP A 28 8.79 -4.78 -14.20
CA ASP A 28 8.92 -5.29 -15.56
C ASP A 28 9.76 -4.30 -16.36
N ILE A 29 10.94 -4.77 -16.77
CA ILE A 29 11.93 -4.01 -17.56
C ILE A 29 11.72 -4.30 -19.05
N TYR A 30 11.25 -5.50 -19.38
CA TYR A 30 11.18 -6.03 -20.74
C TYR A 30 9.76 -6.13 -21.29
N GLU A 31 8.78 -5.62 -20.55
CA GLU A 31 7.36 -5.62 -20.95
C GLU A 31 6.84 -7.05 -21.23
N TRP A 32 7.31 -8.03 -20.45
CA TRP A 32 6.88 -9.43 -20.59
C TRP A 32 5.42 -9.64 -20.18
N VAL A 33 4.88 -8.79 -19.30
CA VAL A 33 3.49 -8.92 -18.84
C VAL A 33 2.55 -8.11 -19.72
N PRO A 34 1.60 -8.76 -20.42
CA PRO A 34 0.60 -8.04 -21.20
C PRO A 34 -0.23 -7.09 -20.32
N SER A 35 -0.57 -5.92 -20.85
CA SER A 35 -1.30 -4.86 -20.13
C SER A 35 -2.66 -5.33 -19.58
N GLN A 36 -3.37 -6.20 -20.31
CA GLN A 36 -4.64 -6.79 -19.88
C GLN A 36 -4.50 -7.66 -18.62
N THR A 37 -3.42 -8.43 -18.53
CA THR A 37 -3.12 -9.27 -17.37
C THR A 37 -2.79 -8.39 -16.16
N THR A 38 -2.01 -7.34 -16.38
CA THR A 38 -1.69 -6.34 -15.35
C THR A 38 -2.96 -5.71 -14.78
N ARG A 39 -3.89 -5.24 -15.62
CA ARG A 39 -5.15 -4.64 -15.18
C ARG A 39 -6.01 -5.63 -14.38
N THR A 40 -6.09 -6.88 -14.82
CA THR A 40 -6.86 -7.94 -14.15
C THR A 40 -6.29 -8.33 -12.79
N ILE A 41 -4.96 -8.42 -12.65
CA ILE A 41 -4.34 -8.74 -11.35
C ILE A 41 -4.53 -7.57 -10.37
N LEU A 42 -4.44 -6.34 -10.86
CA LEU A 42 -4.56 -5.13 -10.05
C LEU A 42 -6.01 -4.78 -9.68
N SER A 43 -7.01 -5.28 -10.42
CA SER A 43 -8.43 -5.17 -10.04
C SER A 43 -8.79 -5.99 -8.81
N PHE A 44 -7.87 -6.79 -8.25
CA PHE A 44 -8.03 -7.39 -6.92
C PHE A 44 -7.50 -6.50 -5.79
N GLN A 45 -6.93 -5.32 -6.10
CA GLN A 45 -6.51 -4.35 -5.09
C GLN A 45 -7.69 -3.45 -4.70
N PHE A 46 -7.84 -3.24 -3.40
CA PHE A 46 -9.03 -2.62 -2.83
C PHE A 46 -9.28 -1.18 -3.32
N VAL A 47 -8.26 -0.31 -3.22
CA VAL A 47 -8.43 1.13 -3.52
C VAL A 47 -8.65 1.38 -5.02
N PRO A 48 -7.85 0.82 -5.95
CA PRO A 48 -8.13 0.99 -7.37
C PRO A 48 -9.54 0.52 -7.76
N SER A 49 -9.94 -0.66 -7.27
CA SER A 49 -11.28 -1.20 -7.55
C SER A 49 -12.41 -0.32 -7.01
N LEU A 50 -12.24 0.24 -5.82
CA LEU A 50 -13.21 1.16 -5.22
C LEU A 50 -13.33 2.45 -6.04
N LEU A 51 -12.21 3.03 -6.48
CA LEU A 51 -12.22 4.26 -7.28
C LEU A 51 -12.84 4.04 -8.65
N THR A 52 -12.50 2.93 -9.33
CA THR A 52 -13.11 2.57 -10.62
C THR A 52 -14.62 2.33 -10.48
N PHE A 53 -15.05 1.67 -9.40
CA PHE A 53 -16.47 1.51 -9.08
C PHE A 53 -17.17 2.85 -8.86
N LEU A 54 -16.58 3.77 -8.09
CA LEU A 54 -17.14 5.10 -7.84
C LEU A 54 -17.17 6.00 -9.09
N ALA A 55 -16.25 5.79 -10.04
CA ALA A 55 -16.18 6.56 -11.27
C ALA A 55 -17.17 6.08 -12.34
N THR A 56 -17.36 4.76 -12.48
CA THR A 56 -18.15 4.17 -13.57
C THR A 56 -19.50 3.62 -13.13
N PHE A 57 -19.73 3.43 -11.82
CA PHE A 57 -20.89 2.72 -11.25
C PHE A 57 -21.16 1.34 -11.89
N SER A 58 -20.14 0.74 -12.52
CA SER A 58 -20.26 -0.54 -13.21
C SER A 58 -19.78 -1.70 -12.32
N LEU A 59 -20.64 -2.71 -12.16
CA LEU A 59 -20.31 -3.93 -11.42
C LEU A 59 -19.22 -4.76 -12.12
N MET A 60 -19.12 -4.69 -13.45
CA MET A 60 -18.13 -5.44 -14.22
C MET A 60 -16.73 -4.81 -14.09
N ALA A 61 -16.63 -3.48 -14.13
CA ALA A 61 -15.36 -2.76 -14.02
C ALA A 61 -14.89 -2.61 -12.55
N GLY A 62 -15.82 -2.51 -11.59
CA GLY A 62 -15.54 -2.27 -10.17
C GLY A 62 -15.78 -3.47 -9.24
N GLY A 63 -16.16 -4.63 -9.76
CA GLY A 63 -16.60 -5.80 -8.96
C GLY A 63 -15.55 -6.36 -8.01
N GLY A 64 -14.27 -6.09 -8.24
CA GLY A 64 -13.17 -6.52 -7.38
C GLY A 64 -13.31 -6.06 -5.93
N PHE A 65 -13.80 -4.83 -5.70
CA PHE A 65 -14.04 -4.31 -4.35
C PHE A 65 -15.14 -5.09 -3.62
N LEU A 66 -16.26 -5.38 -4.30
CA LEU A 66 -17.38 -6.14 -3.74
C LEU A 66 -16.96 -7.58 -3.42
N LEU A 67 -16.17 -8.20 -4.28
CA LEU A 67 -15.59 -9.52 -4.04
C LEU A 67 -14.70 -9.52 -2.79
N ILE A 68 -13.86 -8.51 -2.59
CA ILE A 68 -13.03 -8.38 -1.39
C ILE A 68 -13.90 -8.18 -0.14
N LEU A 69 -14.97 -7.38 -0.22
CA LEU A 69 -15.91 -7.22 0.89
C LEU A 69 -16.62 -8.52 1.23
N LEU A 70 -17.08 -9.28 0.23
CA LEU A 70 -17.71 -10.58 0.41
C LEU A 70 -16.76 -11.59 1.06
N LEU A 71 -15.53 -11.70 0.55
CA LEU A 71 -14.48 -12.53 1.16
C LEU A 71 -14.20 -12.10 2.61
N THR A 72 -14.23 -10.79 2.87
CA THR A 72 -14.02 -10.22 4.20
C THR A 72 -15.18 -10.50 5.15
N PHE A 73 -16.41 -10.52 4.64
CA PHE A 73 -17.59 -10.91 5.39
C PHE A 73 -17.60 -12.41 5.70
N ILE A 74 -17.20 -13.27 4.77
CA ILE A 74 -17.18 -14.73 5.01
C ILE A 74 -16.07 -15.07 6.00
N THR A 75 -14.83 -14.72 5.66
CA THR A 75 -13.67 -15.20 6.40
C THR A 75 -13.25 -14.24 7.50
N GLY A 76 -13.29 -12.93 7.26
CA GLY A 76 -12.70 -11.86 8.08
C GLY A 76 -11.60 -11.12 7.28
N ARG A 77 -10.65 -10.41 7.91
CA ARG A 77 -9.64 -9.60 7.17
C ARG A 77 -8.54 -10.41 6.47
N ILE A 78 -8.91 -11.35 5.60
CA ILE A 78 -7.96 -12.18 4.83
C ILE A 78 -7.22 -11.37 3.77
N TYR A 79 -7.84 -10.33 3.20
CA TYR A 79 -7.20 -9.42 2.23
C TYR A 79 -5.86 -8.89 2.73
N CYS A 80 -5.80 -8.40 3.97
CA CYS A 80 -4.58 -7.86 4.57
C CYS A 80 -3.48 -8.92 4.79
N SER A 81 -3.78 -10.21 4.71
CA SER A 81 -2.81 -11.29 4.92
C SER A 81 -2.45 -12.08 3.67
N VAL A 82 -3.23 -11.97 2.59
CA VAL A 82 -3.05 -12.73 1.34
C VAL A 82 -2.87 -11.84 0.11
N ILE A 83 -3.64 -10.75 -0.02
CA ILE A 83 -3.73 -9.99 -1.27
C ILE A 83 -2.97 -8.66 -1.19
N CYS A 84 -3.04 -7.98 -0.03
CA CYS A 84 -2.43 -6.67 0.15
C CYS A 84 -0.89 -6.76 0.20
N PRO A 85 -0.17 -6.14 -0.75
CA PRO A 85 1.28 -6.28 -0.83
C PRO A 85 1.98 -5.62 0.37
N LEU A 86 1.49 -4.48 0.88
CA LEU A 86 2.03 -3.86 2.10
C LEU A 86 1.86 -4.76 3.33
N GLY A 87 0.73 -5.47 3.44
CA GLY A 87 0.49 -6.42 4.52
C GLY A 87 1.47 -7.60 4.50
N ILE A 88 1.82 -8.06 3.29
CA ILE A 88 2.81 -9.11 3.06
C ILE A 88 4.23 -8.60 3.36
N MET A 89 4.58 -7.38 2.97
CA MET A 89 5.85 -6.74 3.34
C MET A 89 6.03 -6.67 4.85
N GLN A 90 5.00 -6.25 5.60
CA GLN A 90 5.05 -6.26 7.06
C GLN A 90 5.24 -7.67 7.62
N ASP A 91 4.61 -8.68 7.02
CA ASP A 91 4.81 -10.08 7.40
C ASP A 91 6.23 -10.59 7.16
N ILE A 92 6.85 -10.19 6.05
CA ILE A 92 8.25 -10.50 5.71
C ILE A 92 9.18 -9.85 6.74
N ILE A 93 9.00 -8.55 7.00
CA ILE A 93 9.81 -7.80 7.99
C ILE A 93 9.66 -8.41 9.38
N ASN A 94 8.46 -8.85 9.76
CA ASN A 94 8.24 -9.56 11.03
C ASN A 94 8.97 -10.90 11.10
N ARG A 95 9.03 -11.64 9.99
CA ARG A 95 9.76 -12.91 9.92
C ARG A 95 11.27 -12.67 10.03
N ILE A 96 11.79 -11.67 9.30
CA ILE A 96 13.20 -11.25 9.37
C ILE A 96 13.55 -10.79 10.79
N SER A 97 12.72 -9.96 11.42
CA SER A 97 12.92 -9.48 12.80
C SER A 97 13.08 -10.63 13.80
N LYS A 98 12.31 -11.72 13.64
CA LYS A 98 12.43 -12.90 14.50
C LYS A 98 13.70 -13.72 14.24
N TRP A 99 14.17 -13.72 13.00
CA TRP A 99 15.39 -14.43 12.60
C TRP A 99 16.66 -13.67 13.00
N THR A 100 16.68 -12.35 12.83
CA THR A 100 17.84 -11.49 13.12
C THR A 100 17.96 -11.14 14.61
N SER A 101 16.88 -11.20 15.39
CA SER A 101 16.95 -10.82 16.81
C SER A 101 17.55 -11.94 17.66
N LYS A 102 18.65 -11.64 18.36
CA LYS A 102 19.28 -12.52 19.37
C LYS A 102 18.35 -12.89 20.53
N LYS A 103 17.26 -12.14 20.76
CA LYS A 103 16.26 -12.41 21.82
C LYS A 103 14.97 -12.94 21.18
N LYS A 104 14.37 -13.98 21.78
CA LYS A 104 13.05 -14.48 21.36
C LYS A 104 12.01 -13.36 21.52
N ARG A 105 11.49 -12.87 20.39
CA ARG A 105 10.49 -11.80 20.36
C ARG A 105 9.08 -12.35 20.34
N PHE A 106 8.31 -11.94 21.34
CA PHE A 106 6.89 -12.25 21.47
C PHE A 106 6.08 -10.96 21.50
N PHE A 107 4.91 -11.01 20.87
CA PHE A 107 3.94 -9.93 20.91
C PHE A 107 3.17 -9.98 22.22
N LYS A 108 2.74 -8.81 22.69
CA LYS A 108 1.87 -8.68 23.87
C LYS A 108 0.54 -8.09 23.41
N PHE A 109 -0.55 -8.53 24.06
CA PHE A 109 -1.83 -7.91 23.84
C PHE A 109 -1.77 -6.43 24.20
N LYS A 110 -2.30 -5.58 23.32
CA LYS A 110 -2.52 -4.17 23.60
C LYS A 110 -3.94 -3.80 23.22
N LYS A 111 -4.55 -2.94 24.05
CA LYS A 111 -5.85 -2.35 23.75
C LYS A 111 -5.76 -1.59 22.43
N ASP A 112 -6.82 -1.67 21.65
CA ASP A 112 -6.98 -0.95 20.41
C ASP A 112 -7.00 0.58 20.66
N HIS A 113 -6.61 1.33 19.64
CA HIS A 113 -6.70 2.80 19.63
C HIS A 113 -7.78 3.21 18.62
N PRO A 114 -9.08 3.10 18.99
CA PRO A 114 -10.17 3.31 18.05
C PRO A 114 -10.21 4.74 17.51
N ALA A 115 -9.91 5.75 18.36
CA ALA A 115 -9.90 7.15 17.96
C ALA A 115 -8.97 7.44 16.77
N LEU A 116 -7.72 6.94 16.82
CA LEU A 116 -6.76 7.09 15.71
C LEU A 116 -7.24 6.37 14.46
N ARG A 117 -7.71 5.13 14.64
CA ARG A 117 -8.16 4.26 13.55
C ARG A 117 -9.33 4.87 12.77
N TYR A 118 -10.31 5.42 13.46
CA TYR A 118 -11.46 6.09 12.86
C TYR A 118 -11.14 7.49 12.34
N SER A 119 -10.20 8.22 12.96
CA SER A 119 -9.73 9.50 12.46
C SER A 119 -9.09 9.37 11.07
N PHE A 120 -8.18 8.40 10.87
CA PHE A 120 -7.58 8.17 9.54
C PHE A 120 -8.60 7.69 8.50
N LEU A 121 -9.60 6.90 8.90
CA LEU A 121 -10.71 6.53 8.00
C LEU A 121 -11.53 7.76 7.61
N ALA A 122 -11.90 8.61 8.57
CA ALA A 122 -12.65 9.84 8.32
C ALA A 122 -11.87 10.79 7.40
N ILE A 123 -10.56 10.94 7.60
CA ILE A 123 -9.68 11.71 6.72
C ILE A 123 -9.69 11.16 5.29
N MET A 124 -9.60 9.84 5.12
CA MET A 124 -9.66 9.21 3.79
C MET A 124 -11.02 9.42 3.12
N VAL A 125 -12.13 9.25 3.84
CA VAL A 125 -13.48 9.46 3.31
C VAL A 125 -13.68 10.93 2.92
N ALA A 126 -13.29 11.87 3.78
CA ALA A 126 -13.34 13.30 3.48
C ALA A 126 -12.46 13.66 2.27
N ALA A 127 -11.27 13.08 2.15
CA ALA A 127 -10.40 13.29 1.01
C ALA A 127 -11.02 12.81 -0.31
N VAL A 128 -11.68 11.65 -0.31
CA VAL A 128 -12.38 11.13 -1.50
C VAL A 128 -13.57 12.02 -1.87
N ILE A 129 -14.37 12.48 -0.90
CA ILE A 129 -15.54 13.35 -1.13
C ILE A 129 -15.10 14.73 -1.67
N LEU A 130 -14.07 15.32 -1.07
CA LEU A 130 -13.55 16.63 -1.44
C LEU A 130 -12.64 16.59 -2.69
N GLY A 131 -12.40 15.42 -3.27
CA GLY A 131 -11.52 15.25 -4.42
C GLY A 131 -10.04 15.52 -4.13
N LEU A 132 -9.62 15.48 -2.86
CA LEU A 132 -8.24 15.67 -2.40
C LEU A 132 -7.44 14.36 -2.58
N GLY A 133 -7.25 13.94 -3.83
CA GLY A 133 -6.56 12.69 -4.20
C GLY A 133 -5.16 12.54 -3.59
N TRP A 134 -4.47 13.66 -3.35
CA TRP A 134 -3.15 13.68 -2.72
C TRP A 134 -3.13 13.12 -1.29
N ILE A 135 -4.21 13.20 -0.51
CA ILE A 135 -4.27 12.61 0.85
C ILE A 135 -4.40 11.09 0.75
N ALA A 136 -5.22 10.62 -0.20
CA ALA A 136 -5.41 9.19 -0.46
C ALA A 136 -4.09 8.52 -0.89
N LEU A 137 -3.22 9.26 -1.59
CA LEU A 137 -1.87 8.85 -2.01
C LEU A 137 -1.01 8.26 -0.88
N TRP A 138 -1.10 8.84 0.31
CA TRP A 138 -0.22 8.52 1.44
C TRP A 138 -0.79 7.50 2.40
N LEU A 139 -2.11 7.33 2.41
CA LEU A 139 -2.80 6.42 3.31
C LEU A 139 -3.15 5.09 2.63
N ASP A 140 -3.15 5.04 1.30
CA ASP A 140 -3.38 3.83 0.54
C ASP A 140 -2.19 2.85 0.61
N PRO A 141 -2.36 1.65 1.20
CA PRO A 141 -1.30 0.67 1.26
C PRO A 141 -0.81 0.19 -0.12
N TYR A 142 -1.68 0.18 -1.14
CA TYR A 142 -1.30 -0.22 -2.49
C TYR A 142 -0.37 0.82 -3.13
N SER A 143 -0.77 2.09 -3.12
CA SER A 143 0.03 3.19 -3.69
C SER A 143 1.36 3.40 -2.95
N ILE A 144 1.43 3.18 -1.63
CA ILE A 144 2.73 3.17 -0.89
C ILE A 144 3.67 2.09 -1.44
N THR A 145 3.15 0.87 -1.65
CA THR A 145 3.96 -0.24 -2.16
C THR A 145 4.36 -0.02 -3.62
N GLY A 146 3.46 0.48 -4.47
CA GLY A 146 3.77 0.79 -5.87
C GLY A 146 4.90 1.82 -6.02
N ARG A 147 4.88 2.89 -5.22
CA ARG A 147 5.96 3.89 -5.15
C ARG A 147 7.28 3.28 -4.66
N THR A 148 7.19 2.40 -3.67
CA THR A 148 8.36 1.67 -3.15
C THR A 148 9.00 0.81 -4.23
N PHE A 149 8.20 0.04 -4.99
CA PHE A 149 8.70 -0.80 -6.08
C PHE A 149 9.28 0.06 -7.21
N THR A 150 8.57 1.10 -7.62
CA THR A 150 8.99 1.97 -8.73
C THR A 150 10.24 2.78 -8.42
N TYR A 151 10.33 3.41 -7.24
CA TYR A 151 11.40 4.36 -6.95
C TYR A 151 12.60 3.75 -6.22
N LEU A 152 12.43 2.63 -5.52
CA LEU A 152 13.54 1.98 -4.81
C LEU A 152 14.02 0.71 -5.51
N PHE A 153 13.11 -0.20 -5.89
CA PHE A 153 13.49 -1.50 -6.44
C PHE A 153 13.80 -1.45 -7.93
N LYS A 154 13.02 -0.74 -8.74
CA LYS A 154 13.23 -0.73 -10.20
C LYS A 154 14.60 -0.17 -10.62
N PRO A 155 15.10 0.96 -10.07
CA PRO A 155 16.45 1.43 -10.38
C PRO A 155 17.53 0.42 -10.00
N LEU A 156 17.37 -0.29 -8.87
CA LEU A 156 18.28 -1.35 -8.44
C LEU A 156 18.25 -2.54 -9.41
N MET A 157 17.07 -2.92 -9.90
CA MET A 157 16.89 -3.99 -10.89
C MET A 157 17.51 -3.63 -12.25
N ILE A 158 17.31 -2.40 -12.73
CA ILE A 158 17.94 -1.91 -13.97
C ILE A 158 19.46 -1.86 -13.82
N TRP A 159 19.95 -1.39 -12.67
CA TRP A 159 21.38 -1.39 -12.38
C TRP A 159 21.96 -2.80 -12.39
N GLY A 160 21.29 -3.77 -11.73
CA GLY A 160 21.70 -5.17 -11.75
C GLY A 160 21.63 -5.78 -13.14
N ASN A 161 20.60 -5.45 -13.92
CA ASN A 161 20.50 -5.88 -15.31
C ASN A 161 21.71 -5.40 -16.14
N ASN A 162 21.98 -4.10 -16.10
CA ASN A 162 23.02 -3.50 -16.94
C ASN A 162 24.44 -3.92 -16.53
N ASN A 163 24.72 -4.08 -15.24
CA ASN A 163 26.07 -4.34 -14.74
C ASN A 163 26.36 -5.82 -14.50
N ILE A 164 25.34 -6.65 -14.33
CA ILE A 164 25.50 -8.08 -14.00
C ILE A 164 24.90 -8.95 -15.10
N ALA A 165 23.60 -8.80 -15.39
CA ALA A 165 22.92 -9.70 -16.32
C ALA A 165 23.45 -9.57 -17.76
N VAL A 166 23.50 -8.34 -18.30
CA VAL A 166 23.94 -8.12 -19.69
C VAL A 166 25.37 -8.64 -19.93
N PRO A 167 26.40 -8.33 -19.11
CA PRO A 167 27.74 -8.89 -19.31
C PRO A 167 27.80 -10.41 -19.17
N LEU A 168 27.05 -10.98 -18.21
CA LEU A 168 27.00 -12.42 -17.97
C LEU A 168 26.37 -13.18 -19.14
N PHE A 169 25.23 -12.71 -19.65
CA PHE A 169 24.52 -13.36 -20.75
C PHE A 169 25.20 -13.13 -22.09
N HIS A 170 25.89 -12.00 -22.28
CA HIS A 170 26.74 -11.78 -23.44
C HIS A 170 27.89 -12.80 -23.51
N HIS A 171 28.50 -13.14 -22.37
CA HIS A 171 29.50 -14.22 -22.29
C HIS A 171 28.89 -15.60 -22.63
N LEU A 172 27.60 -15.80 -22.37
CA LEU A 172 26.88 -17.03 -22.70
C LEU A 172 26.26 -17.00 -24.11
N SER A 173 26.60 -16.01 -24.95
CA SER A 173 26.04 -15.79 -26.30
C SER A 173 24.51 -15.62 -26.36
N ILE A 174 23.88 -15.20 -25.25
CA ILE A 174 22.44 -14.95 -25.14
C ILE A 174 22.19 -13.43 -25.19
N TYR A 175 21.64 -12.93 -26.29
CA TYR A 175 21.40 -11.50 -26.53
C TYR A 175 20.00 -11.01 -26.12
N SER A 176 19.20 -11.84 -25.45
CA SER A 176 17.86 -11.48 -24.98
C SER A 176 17.86 -10.35 -23.92
N PHE A 177 19.01 -10.06 -23.31
CA PHE A 177 19.18 -9.01 -22.31
C PHE A 177 19.94 -7.83 -22.90
N TYR A 178 19.33 -6.65 -22.92
CA TYR A 178 19.96 -5.41 -23.36
C TYR A 178 20.01 -4.35 -22.27
N HIS A 179 20.86 -3.34 -22.47
CA HIS A 179 21.01 -2.22 -21.54
C HIS A 179 19.79 -1.30 -21.58
N HIS A 180 19.24 -1.01 -20.40
CA HIS A 180 18.18 -0.01 -20.25
C HIS A 180 18.72 1.28 -19.64
N THR A 181 18.20 2.42 -20.07
CA THR A 181 18.58 3.71 -19.48
C THR A 181 18.13 3.78 -18.02
N LEU A 182 19.07 4.10 -17.13
CA LEU A 182 18.77 4.35 -15.72
C LEU A 182 18.02 5.67 -15.61
N LEU A 183 16.69 5.60 -15.64
CA LEU A 183 15.85 6.74 -15.30
C LEU A 183 16.12 7.12 -13.83
N HIS A 184 16.65 8.32 -13.61
CA HIS A 184 16.83 8.85 -12.26
C HIS A 184 15.56 9.60 -11.88
N PRO A 185 14.63 9.00 -11.11
CA PRO A 185 13.54 9.77 -10.53
C PRO A 185 14.14 10.90 -9.67
N TYR A 186 13.41 12.00 -9.51
CA TYR A 186 13.81 13.06 -8.60
C TYR A 186 14.20 12.48 -7.23
N ILE A 187 15.27 13.01 -6.65
CA ILE A 187 15.83 12.55 -5.37
C ILE A 187 14.77 12.60 -4.26
N LEU A 188 13.88 13.60 -4.29
CA LEU A 188 12.85 13.79 -3.28
C LEU A 188 11.84 12.62 -3.19
N PRO A 189 11.18 12.17 -4.28
CA PRO A 189 10.35 10.96 -4.30
C PRO A 189 11.03 9.71 -3.75
N VAL A 190 12.32 9.52 -4.03
CA VAL A 190 13.12 8.39 -3.54
C VAL A 190 13.30 8.48 -2.03
N ILE A 191 13.80 9.62 -1.52
CA ILE A 191 14.02 9.84 -0.08
C ILE A 191 12.72 9.66 0.70
N LEU A 192 11.64 10.21 0.17
CA LEU A 192 10.33 10.19 0.79
C LEU A 192 9.72 8.78 0.84
N SER A 193 9.82 8.03 -0.27
CA SER A 193 9.38 6.64 -0.33
C SER A 193 10.20 5.77 0.63
N LEU A 194 11.52 6.01 0.70
CA LEU A 194 12.43 5.38 1.64
C LEU A 194 12.06 5.70 3.10
N ALA A 195 11.79 6.97 3.42
CA ALA A 195 11.40 7.39 4.77
C ALA A 195 10.09 6.72 5.23
N ILE A 196 9.10 6.60 4.34
CA ILE A 196 7.82 5.96 4.67
C ILE A 196 8.00 4.45 4.85
N ILE A 197 8.66 3.77 3.92
CA ILE A 197 8.80 2.31 4.03
C ILE A 197 9.69 1.92 5.22
N THR A 198 10.71 2.71 5.54
CA THR A 198 11.54 2.50 6.73
C THR A 198 10.76 2.74 8.02
N ALA A 199 9.92 3.77 8.09
CA ALA A 199 9.04 4.01 9.24
C ALA A 199 8.03 2.86 9.43
N ILE A 200 7.35 2.44 8.36
CA ILE A 200 6.41 1.30 8.39
C ILE A 200 7.16 0.02 8.77
N GLY A 201 8.34 -0.20 8.21
CA GLY A 201 9.19 -1.35 8.49
C GLY A 201 9.67 -1.39 9.93
N TYR A 202 10.08 -0.26 10.50
CA TYR A 202 10.45 -0.13 11.91
C TYR A 202 9.27 -0.46 12.84
N PHE A 203 8.09 0.09 12.54
CA PHE A 203 6.88 -0.22 13.31
C PHE A 203 6.46 -1.69 13.18
N ALA A 204 6.59 -2.26 11.98
CA ALA A 204 6.31 -3.67 11.75
C ALA A 204 7.30 -4.55 12.54
N TRP A 205 8.59 -4.25 12.46
CA TRP A 205 9.64 -4.92 13.21
C TRP A 205 9.37 -4.91 14.72
N LYS A 206 8.86 -3.80 15.27
CA LYS A 206 8.62 -3.66 16.71
C LYS A 206 7.29 -4.29 17.17
N ARG A 207 6.21 -4.13 16.40
CA ARG A 207 4.82 -4.42 16.84
C ARG A 207 3.98 -5.15 15.80
N GLY A 208 4.58 -5.90 14.88
CA GLY A 208 3.81 -6.76 14.00
C GLY A 208 3.18 -5.99 12.86
N ARG A 209 1.87 -5.77 12.95
CA ARG A 209 1.04 -5.11 11.92
C ARG A 209 0.48 -3.77 12.39
N LEU A 210 1.32 -2.97 13.05
CA LEU A 210 0.88 -1.71 13.67
C LEU A 210 0.22 -0.77 12.65
N PHE A 211 0.85 -0.55 11.48
CA PHE A 211 0.31 0.32 10.44
C PHE A 211 -1.10 -0.11 10.00
N CYS A 212 -1.30 -1.40 9.73
CA CYS A 212 -2.60 -1.95 9.33
C CYS A 212 -3.68 -1.89 10.42
N ASN A 213 -3.27 -1.80 11.69
CA ASN A 213 -4.19 -1.79 12.83
C ASN A 213 -4.54 -0.39 13.33
N THR A 214 -3.69 0.62 13.07
CA THR A 214 -3.86 1.98 13.61
C THR A 214 -3.97 3.09 12.57
N ILE A 215 -3.28 2.98 11.43
CA ILE A 215 -3.17 4.08 10.44
C ILE A 215 -3.92 3.75 9.15
N CYS A 216 -3.85 2.51 8.67
CA CYS A 216 -4.39 2.13 7.37
C CYS A 216 -5.93 2.22 7.34
N PRO A 217 -6.52 3.12 6.54
CA PRO A 217 -7.98 3.29 6.46
C PRO A 217 -8.66 2.08 5.80
N VAL A 218 -8.01 1.46 4.81
CA VAL A 218 -8.49 0.20 4.20
C VAL A 218 -8.57 -0.90 5.26
N GLY A 219 -7.55 -1.01 6.11
CA GLY A 219 -7.57 -1.91 7.26
C GLY A 219 -8.77 -1.61 8.15
N THR A 220 -8.97 -0.34 8.53
CA THR A 220 -10.11 0.07 9.37
C THR A 220 -11.45 -0.37 8.80
N LEU A 221 -11.70 -0.08 7.52
CA LEU A 221 -12.93 -0.41 6.84
C LEU A 221 -13.17 -1.93 6.83
N LEU A 222 -12.15 -2.70 6.43
CA LEU A 222 -12.25 -4.16 6.33
C LEU A 222 -12.52 -4.86 7.67
N GLY A 223 -12.32 -4.23 8.82
CA GLY A 223 -12.85 -4.81 10.06
C GLY A 223 -13.72 -3.93 10.88
N LEU A 224 -14.39 -2.99 10.25
CA LEU A 224 -15.81 -2.86 10.52
C LEU A 224 -16.54 -4.08 9.94
N VAL A 225 -16.26 -4.45 8.68
CA VAL A 225 -16.88 -5.59 8.01
C VAL A 225 -16.53 -6.92 8.69
N SER A 226 -15.26 -7.17 9.01
CA SER A 226 -14.83 -8.39 9.72
C SER A 226 -15.40 -8.56 11.13
N HIS A 227 -15.96 -7.51 11.75
CA HIS A 227 -16.64 -7.67 13.03
C HIS A 227 -17.90 -8.56 12.88
N LEU A 228 -18.54 -8.49 11.71
CA LEU A 228 -19.72 -9.26 11.33
C LEU A 228 -19.35 -10.57 10.63
N SER A 229 -18.07 -10.96 10.61
CA SER A 229 -17.64 -12.09 9.77
C SER A 229 -18.26 -13.42 10.19
N PHE A 230 -18.54 -14.28 9.22
CA PHE A 230 -19.13 -15.58 9.46
C PHE A 230 -18.20 -16.50 10.24
N PHE A 231 -16.93 -16.59 9.84
CA PHE A 231 -15.94 -17.39 10.55
C PHE A 231 -15.18 -16.56 11.59
N LYS A 232 -15.14 -17.05 12.83
CA LYS A 232 -14.45 -16.39 13.95
C LYS A 232 -13.60 -17.38 14.74
N ILE A 233 -12.44 -16.91 15.19
CA ILE A 233 -11.56 -17.68 16.09
C ILE A 233 -12.11 -17.60 17.52
N LYS A 234 -12.56 -18.73 18.07
CA LYS A 234 -13.06 -18.81 19.44
C LYS A 234 -12.14 -19.68 20.31
N PHE A 235 -12.06 -19.33 21.59
CA PHE A 235 -11.41 -20.16 22.61
C PHE A 235 -12.35 -21.29 23.05
N ASP A 236 -11.75 -22.44 23.33
CA ASP A 236 -12.34 -23.50 24.12
C ASP A 236 -11.81 -23.37 25.55
N LEU A 237 -12.69 -22.99 26.47
CA LEU A 237 -12.34 -22.73 27.88
C LEU A 237 -11.86 -23.99 28.58
N ASN A 238 -12.34 -25.16 28.16
CA ASN A 238 -12.02 -26.44 28.81
C ASN A 238 -10.62 -26.94 28.45
N ARG A 239 -10.11 -26.54 27.27
CA ARG A 239 -8.80 -26.97 26.76
C ARG A 239 -7.69 -25.95 27.00
N CYS A 240 -8.03 -24.69 27.32
CA CYS A 240 -7.05 -23.62 27.36
C CYS A 240 -6.32 -23.54 28.71
N THR A 241 -5.03 -23.88 28.71
CA THR A 241 -4.12 -23.80 29.88
C THR A 241 -3.54 -22.42 30.16
N ARG A 242 -4.00 -21.36 29.45
CA ARG A 242 -3.45 -19.98 29.54
C ARG A 242 -1.94 -19.84 29.31
N CYS A 243 -1.31 -20.76 28.57
CA CYS A 243 0.13 -20.73 28.29
C CYS A 243 0.65 -19.48 27.52
N GLY A 244 -0.24 -18.67 26.93
CA GLY A 244 0.13 -17.40 26.27
C GLY A 244 0.82 -17.51 24.90
N LYS A 245 1.14 -18.72 24.43
CA LYS A 245 1.82 -18.94 23.13
C LYS A 245 1.07 -18.30 21.95
N CYS A 246 -0.26 -18.38 21.93
CA CYS A 246 -1.10 -17.81 20.87
C CYS A 246 -1.00 -16.26 20.83
N ALA A 247 -0.98 -15.59 21.98
CA ALA A 247 -0.79 -14.13 22.05
C ALA A 247 0.63 -13.73 21.60
N GLY A 248 1.65 -14.51 21.98
CA GLY A 248 3.04 -14.27 21.60
C GLY A 248 3.32 -14.32 20.09
N VAL A 249 2.55 -15.10 19.32
CA VAL A 249 2.67 -15.18 17.85
C VAL A 249 1.70 -14.27 17.09
N CYS A 250 0.79 -13.59 17.79
CA CYS A 250 -0.23 -12.75 17.18
C CYS A 250 0.37 -11.45 16.65
N LYS A 251 0.59 -11.39 15.34
CA LYS A 251 1.13 -10.19 14.65
C LYS A 251 0.23 -8.95 14.79
N SER A 252 -1.06 -9.13 15.08
CA SER A 252 -2.02 -8.04 15.26
C SER A 252 -2.21 -7.62 16.72
N GLU A 253 -1.53 -8.26 17.68
CA GLU A 253 -1.66 -7.97 19.13
C GLU A 253 -3.12 -8.01 19.63
N CYS A 254 -3.96 -8.87 19.04
CA CYS A 254 -5.42 -8.86 19.20
C CYS A 254 -5.98 -9.99 20.08
N ILE A 255 -5.13 -10.79 20.73
CA ILE A 255 -5.55 -11.93 21.57
C ILE A 255 -5.30 -11.60 23.04
N SER A 256 -6.36 -11.53 23.84
CA SER A 256 -6.27 -11.35 25.30
C SER A 256 -6.41 -12.70 26.01
N ILE A 257 -5.36 -13.12 26.71
CA ILE A 257 -5.37 -14.35 27.51
C ILE A 257 -6.22 -14.19 28.79
N LYS A 258 -6.25 -12.98 29.37
CA LYS A 258 -6.99 -12.69 30.61
C LYS A 258 -8.50 -12.86 30.41
N ASN A 259 -9.01 -12.45 29.25
CA ASN A 259 -10.45 -12.40 28.97
C ASN A 259 -10.91 -13.49 27.98
N TYR A 260 -10.03 -14.43 27.59
CA TYR A 260 -10.29 -15.44 26.55
C TYR A 260 -10.91 -14.85 25.27
N SER A 261 -10.47 -13.66 24.88
CA SER A 261 -11.09 -12.91 23.79
C SER A 261 -10.11 -12.64 22.66
N VAL A 262 -10.65 -12.66 21.44
CA VAL A 262 -9.94 -12.27 20.22
C VAL A 262 -10.67 -11.08 19.64
N ASP A 263 -9.97 -9.97 19.45
CA ASP A 263 -10.51 -8.82 18.75
C ASP A 263 -10.54 -9.10 17.24
N HIS A 264 -11.72 -9.49 16.76
CA HIS A 264 -11.99 -9.80 15.35
C HIS A 264 -11.93 -8.58 14.43
N SER A 265 -12.01 -7.38 14.99
CA SER A 265 -11.76 -6.18 14.20
C SER A 265 -10.30 -6.19 13.77
N ARG A 266 -9.30 -6.45 14.64
CA ARG A 266 -7.87 -6.43 14.22
C ARG A 266 -7.34 -7.74 13.67
N CYS A 267 -8.06 -8.84 13.83
CA CYS A 267 -7.61 -10.16 13.40
C CYS A 267 -7.54 -10.25 11.86
N VAL A 268 -6.36 -10.60 11.36
CA VAL A 268 -6.06 -10.76 9.92
C VAL A 268 -6.07 -12.22 9.45
N ILE A 269 -6.49 -13.13 10.33
CA ILE A 269 -6.73 -14.55 10.02
C ILE A 269 -5.49 -15.20 9.37
N CYS A 270 -4.34 -14.98 10.03
CA CYS A 270 -3.06 -15.53 9.59
C CYS A 270 -2.85 -16.99 10.02
N PHE A 271 -3.77 -17.55 10.82
CA PHE A 271 -3.74 -18.91 11.39
C PHE A 271 -2.57 -19.27 12.31
N ASN A 272 -1.63 -18.35 12.58
CA ASN A 272 -0.48 -18.61 13.46
C ASN A 272 -0.88 -19.08 14.88
N CYS A 273 -1.96 -18.52 15.44
CA CYS A 273 -2.41 -18.87 16.78
C CYS A 273 -3.02 -20.28 16.85
N LEU A 274 -3.64 -20.75 15.76
CA LEU A 274 -4.24 -22.09 15.67
C LEU A 274 -3.15 -23.17 15.52
N ASP A 275 -2.08 -22.86 14.80
CA ASP A 275 -0.97 -23.78 14.54
C ASP A 275 -0.06 -23.97 15.78
N ILE A 276 0.19 -22.91 16.56
CA ILE A 276 1.12 -22.98 17.72
C ILE A 276 0.48 -23.54 19.00
N CYS A 277 -0.84 -23.70 19.06
CA CYS A 277 -1.54 -24.07 20.28
C CYS A 277 -1.37 -25.57 20.58
N PRO A 278 -0.68 -25.97 21.67
CA PRO A 278 -0.46 -27.39 21.99
C PRO A 278 -1.78 -28.12 22.28
N GLU A 279 -2.67 -27.47 23.03
CA GLU A 279 -3.96 -28.06 23.44
C GLU A 279 -5.04 -27.96 22.35
N SER A 280 -4.73 -27.36 21.19
CA SER A 280 -5.72 -27.05 20.15
C SER A 280 -6.95 -26.31 20.70
N ALA A 281 -6.75 -25.44 21.70
CA ALA A 281 -7.81 -24.72 22.42
C ALA A 281 -8.40 -23.53 21.63
N LEU A 282 -7.91 -23.26 20.41
CA LEU A 282 -8.50 -22.28 19.50
C LEU A 282 -9.03 -23.00 18.26
N SER A 283 -10.23 -22.63 17.83
CA SER A 283 -10.87 -23.18 16.64
C SER A 283 -11.58 -22.10 15.83
N LEU A 284 -11.68 -22.32 14.52
CA LEU A 284 -12.48 -21.49 13.64
C LEU A 284 -13.93 -22.00 13.70
N LYS A 285 -14.84 -21.19 14.23
CA LYS A 285 -16.27 -21.53 14.35
C LYS A 285 -17.13 -20.56 13.55
N PRO A 286 -18.22 -21.02 12.91
CA PRO A 286 -19.20 -20.15 12.29
C PRO A 286 -19.96 -19.34 13.35
N PHE A 287 -20.40 -18.14 13.00
CA PHE A 287 -21.09 -17.20 13.88
C PHE A 287 -22.41 -17.79 14.42
N LEU A 288 -23.12 -18.58 13.59
CA LEU A 288 -24.41 -19.22 13.93
C LEU A 288 -24.30 -20.27 15.05
N ASN A 289 -23.12 -20.81 15.33
CA ASN A 289 -22.91 -21.70 16.48
C ASN A 289 -22.47 -20.91 17.72
N ALA A 290 -23.38 -20.07 18.20
CA ALA A 290 -23.44 -19.62 19.58
C ALA A 290 -24.45 -20.48 20.33
N GLY A 291 -24.16 -21.78 20.46
CA GLY A 291 -24.82 -22.62 21.46
C GLY A 291 -24.60 -21.98 22.83
N LYS A 292 -25.70 -21.67 23.51
CA LYS A 292 -25.79 -21.05 24.83
C LYS A 292 -24.80 -21.69 25.82
N THR A 293 -23.73 -20.99 26.19
CA THR A 293 -23.09 -21.19 27.49
C THR A 293 -23.62 -20.13 28.42
N LYS A 294 -24.58 -20.55 29.26
CA LYS A 294 -25.10 -19.77 30.38
C LYS A 294 -24.00 -19.61 31.44
N THR A 295 -23.72 -18.37 31.80
CA THR A 295 -23.26 -17.93 33.12
C THR A 295 -23.96 -16.58 33.28
N GLY A 296 -25.05 -16.46 34.04
CA GLY A 296 -25.04 -16.57 35.50
C GLY A 296 -24.90 -15.15 36.06
N THR A 297 -26.05 -14.56 36.36
CA THR A 297 -26.37 -13.34 37.14
C THR A 297 -25.46 -13.14 38.37
N ASP A 298 -25.18 -11.95 38.93
CA ASP A 298 -26.02 -10.77 39.16
C ASP A 298 -25.18 -9.49 39.49
N PRO A 299 -25.81 -8.29 39.62
CA PRO A 299 -25.19 -6.97 39.66
C PRO A 299 -25.03 -6.39 41.07
N THR A 300 -24.07 -5.47 41.25
CA THR A 300 -24.17 -4.35 42.22
C THR A 300 -23.25 -3.18 41.81
N THR A 301 -23.89 -2.11 41.36
CA THR A 301 -23.79 -0.73 41.87
C THR A 301 -22.45 -0.27 42.47
N ASN A 302 -21.76 0.68 41.82
CA ASN A 302 -21.75 2.05 42.32
C ASN A 302 -21.04 3.02 41.38
N SER A 303 -21.80 4.02 40.96
CA SER A 303 -21.37 5.27 40.38
C SER A 303 -20.61 6.07 41.43
N GLN A 304 -19.39 6.53 41.13
CA GLN A 304 -18.85 7.75 41.72
C GLN A 304 -18.05 8.52 40.67
N GLU A 305 -18.69 9.59 40.19
CA GLU A 305 -18.01 10.79 39.72
C GLU A 305 -17.12 11.35 40.83
N ILE A 306 -16.01 12.03 40.49
CA ILE A 306 -15.60 13.30 41.11
C ILE A 306 -14.33 13.89 40.44
N LYS A 307 -14.53 15.10 39.92
CA LYS A 307 -13.67 16.31 39.86
C LYS A 307 -12.48 16.42 38.88
N LYS A 308 -12.68 17.36 37.95
CA LYS A 308 -11.66 18.24 37.36
C LYS A 308 -10.94 19.06 38.45
N HIS A 309 -9.65 19.30 38.25
CA HIS A 309 -9.03 20.60 38.52
C HIS A 309 -8.04 20.95 37.39
N PRO A 310 -7.92 22.24 37.02
CA PRO A 310 -7.03 22.73 35.97
C PRO A 310 -5.68 23.17 36.56
N ASP A 311 -4.58 23.10 35.80
CA ASP A 311 -3.93 24.29 35.20
C ASP A 311 -2.62 23.95 34.46
N LYS A 312 -2.40 24.76 33.43
CA LYS A 312 -1.18 25.24 32.77
C LYS A 312 0.17 24.51 32.88
N SER A 313 0.66 24.24 31.65
CA SER A 313 1.87 24.85 31.08
C SER A 313 3.22 24.30 31.58
N ARG A 314 3.91 23.58 30.68
CA ARG A 314 4.92 24.20 29.81
C ARG A 314 5.70 23.14 29.00
N ARG A 315 5.84 23.47 27.71
CA ARG A 315 7.06 23.35 26.90
C ARG A 315 7.63 21.95 26.67
N LYS A 316 7.42 21.44 25.43
CA LYS A 316 8.50 21.08 24.47
C LYS A 316 7.98 20.31 23.24
N ILE A 317 6.96 20.79 22.53
CA ILE A 317 6.58 20.16 21.23
C ILE A 317 6.36 21.19 20.10
N LEU A 318 6.34 22.50 20.40
CA LEU A 318 6.10 23.53 19.38
C LEU A 318 7.36 24.08 18.68
N MET A 319 8.57 23.58 19.02
CA MET A 319 9.82 23.97 18.33
C MET A 319 10.33 22.94 17.31
N THR A 320 9.67 21.79 17.19
CA THR A 320 10.04 20.74 16.22
C THR A 320 9.35 20.94 14.85
N ILE A 321 8.26 21.72 14.82
CA ILE A 321 7.50 22.01 13.59
C ILE A 321 8.11 23.20 12.83
N LEU A 322 8.76 24.13 13.53
CA LEU A 322 9.44 25.28 12.90
C LEU A 322 10.83 24.95 12.33
N ALA A 323 11.46 23.86 12.78
CA ALA A 323 12.76 23.41 12.25
C ALA A 323 12.65 22.67 10.90
N LEU A 324 11.45 22.24 10.51
CA LEU A 324 11.16 21.61 9.22
C LEU A 324 10.88 22.62 8.10
N LEU A 325 10.76 23.91 8.42
CA LEU A 325 10.53 24.98 7.44
C LEU A 325 11.81 25.77 7.07
N ALA A 326 12.99 25.35 7.57
CA ALA A 326 14.28 25.97 7.26
C ALA A 326 15.24 25.03 6.50
N GLY A 327 14.69 24.19 5.61
CA GLY A 327 15.46 23.31 4.72
C GLY A 327 15.42 23.68 3.24
N SER A 328 14.80 24.81 2.88
CA SER A 328 14.74 25.28 1.49
C SER A 328 15.94 26.15 1.14
N ARG A 329 17.13 25.54 1.08
CA ARG A 329 18.29 25.93 0.23
C ARG A 329 19.36 24.88 0.45
N VAL A 330 19.51 23.97 -0.51
CA VAL A 330 20.75 23.27 -0.87
C VAL A 330 20.39 22.31 -2.01
N TYR A 331 21.04 22.54 -3.16
CA TYR A 331 21.17 21.68 -4.34
C TYR A 331 20.08 21.74 -5.44
N ALA A 332 20.01 22.92 -6.07
CA ALA A 332 19.99 22.99 -7.53
C ALA A 332 21.39 22.59 -8.04
N PHE A 333 21.61 21.29 -8.29
CA PHE A 333 22.73 20.85 -9.12
C PHE A 333 22.22 19.76 -10.06
N LYS A 334 22.51 19.99 -11.34
CA LYS A 334 22.24 19.12 -12.51
C LYS A 334 20.90 19.36 -13.24
N LYS A 335 20.53 20.63 -13.40
CA LYS A 335 19.92 21.12 -14.65
C LYS A 335 20.95 22.05 -15.29
N ASN A 336 21.28 21.81 -16.56
CA ASN A 336 22.38 22.37 -17.36
C ASN A 336 23.65 21.49 -17.43
N ARG A 337 23.51 20.31 -18.05
CA ARG A 337 24.46 19.93 -19.10
C ARG A 337 23.74 20.05 -20.44
N THR A 338 23.47 21.28 -20.84
CA THR A 338 23.35 21.61 -22.25
C THR A 338 24.75 21.52 -22.83
N THR A 339 24.92 20.68 -23.86
CA THR A 339 26.04 20.77 -24.79
C THR A 339 26.20 22.23 -25.25
N ALA A 340 27.43 22.65 -25.55
CA ALA A 340 27.81 24.05 -25.77
C ALA A 340 27.12 24.77 -26.94
N ASP A 341 26.14 24.15 -27.60
CA ASP A 341 25.49 24.61 -28.83
C ASP A 341 24.16 25.39 -28.61
N ASN A 342 23.60 25.39 -27.40
CA ASN A 342 22.25 25.92 -27.14
C ASN A 342 22.21 27.28 -26.44
N LYS A 343 23.16 28.18 -26.69
CA LYS A 343 23.21 29.51 -26.03
C LYS A 343 22.11 30.48 -26.50
N ASN A 344 21.49 30.23 -27.65
CA ASN A 344 20.50 31.13 -28.25
C ASN A 344 19.04 30.62 -28.20
N LEU A 345 18.74 29.57 -27.43
CA LEU A 345 17.37 29.10 -27.27
C LEU A 345 16.65 29.92 -26.19
N LEU A 346 15.58 30.62 -26.59
CA LEU A 346 14.64 31.23 -25.65
C LEU A 346 13.99 30.11 -24.83
N ILE A 347 14.25 30.08 -23.53
CA ILE A 347 13.59 29.14 -22.62
C ILE A 347 12.16 29.65 -22.42
N ASN A 348 11.20 29.11 -23.17
CA ASN A 348 9.79 29.30 -22.87
C ASN A 348 9.52 28.72 -21.47
N LYS A 349 9.19 29.60 -20.52
CA LYS A 349 8.68 29.17 -19.22
C LYS A 349 7.32 28.51 -19.48
N LYS A 350 7.20 27.22 -19.16
CA LYS A 350 5.93 26.51 -19.24
C LYS A 350 5.02 27.03 -18.13
N ASP A 351 3.91 27.65 -18.50
CA ASP A 351 2.90 28.13 -17.55
C ASP A 351 2.07 26.97 -16.98
N HIS A 352 1.98 25.85 -17.71
CA HIS A 352 1.19 24.69 -17.31
C HIS A 352 1.95 23.36 -17.54
N PRO A 353 1.79 22.39 -16.63
CA PRO A 353 2.34 21.05 -16.81
C PRO A 353 1.56 20.25 -17.85
N VAL A 354 2.25 19.34 -18.52
CA VAL A 354 1.64 18.47 -19.55
C VAL A 354 1.27 17.14 -18.92
N ALA A 355 -0.01 16.78 -18.98
CA ALA A 355 -0.52 15.50 -18.47
C ALA A 355 -0.44 14.39 -19.52
N PRO A 356 -0.29 13.11 -19.13
CA PRO A 356 -0.24 12.00 -20.06
C PRO A 356 -1.47 11.97 -21.00
N PRO A 357 -1.31 11.46 -22.24
CA PRO A 357 -2.43 11.30 -23.16
C PRO A 357 -3.51 10.43 -22.53
N GLY A 358 -4.77 10.86 -22.60
CA GLY A 358 -5.90 10.17 -21.96
C GLY A 358 -6.19 10.62 -20.52
N ALA A 359 -5.41 11.54 -19.94
CA ALA A 359 -5.72 12.11 -18.61
C ALA A 359 -7.00 12.96 -18.59
N GLY A 360 -7.36 13.55 -19.75
CA GLY A 360 -8.45 14.53 -19.85
C GLY A 360 -8.05 15.87 -19.22
N THR A 361 -8.94 16.45 -18.41
CA THR A 361 -8.63 17.69 -17.68
C THR A 361 -7.70 17.42 -16.49
N THR A 362 -6.83 18.39 -16.18
CA THR A 362 -5.91 18.30 -15.03
C THR A 362 -6.68 18.16 -13.70
N GLU A 363 -7.84 18.79 -13.58
CA GLU A 363 -8.70 18.68 -12.39
C GLU A 363 -9.23 17.25 -12.20
N ARG A 364 -9.77 16.63 -13.26
CA ARG A 364 -10.22 15.23 -13.23
C ARG A 364 -9.06 14.31 -12.87
N PHE A 365 -7.93 14.50 -13.54
CA PHE A 365 -6.74 13.69 -13.33
C PHE A 365 -6.26 13.76 -11.88
N ASN A 366 -6.16 14.96 -11.32
CA ASN A 366 -5.70 15.19 -9.95
C ASN A 366 -6.65 14.57 -8.90
N ARG A 367 -7.95 14.52 -9.19
CA ARG A 367 -8.97 13.94 -8.32
C ARG A 367 -8.96 12.42 -8.30
N ILE A 368 -8.67 11.77 -9.43
CA ILE A 368 -8.78 10.30 -9.58
C ILE A 368 -7.43 9.59 -9.37
N CYS A 369 -6.32 10.22 -9.79
CA CYS A 369 -5.01 9.58 -9.76
C CYS A 369 -4.48 9.38 -8.33
N THR A 370 -4.25 8.13 -7.94
CA THR A 370 -3.70 7.79 -6.61
C THR A 370 -2.18 7.82 -6.54
N GLY A 371 -1.49 8.24 -7.61
CA GLY A 371 -0.01 8.32 -7.62
C GLY A 371 0.67 6.99 -7.28
N CYS A 372 0.10 5.86 -7.72
CA CYS A 372 0.68 4.53 -7.49
C CYS A 372 2.00 4.29 -8.25
N SER A 373 2.33 5.18 -9.20
CA SER A 373 3.55 5.15 -10.02
C SER A 373 3.68 3.99 -11.01
N LEU A 374 2.61 3.19 -11.22
CA LEU A 374 2.66 2.09 -12.18
C LEU A 374 2.90 2.57 -13.62
N CYS A 375 2.23 3.64 -14.05
CA CYS A 375 2.45 4.21 -15.39
C CYS A 375 3.83 4.85 -15.54
N ILE A 376 4.41 5.39 -14.45
CA ILE A 376 5.80 5.89 -14.44
C ILE A 376 6.75 4.70 -14.64
N SER A 377 6.51 3.59 -13.95
CA SER A 377 7.29 2.38 -14.13
C SER A 377 7.15 1.82 -15.54
N ALA A 378 5.93 1.70 -16.06
CA ALA A 378 5.66 1.06 -17.36
C ALA A 378 6.05 1.92 -18.57
N CYS A 379 6.49 3.17 -18.37
CA CYS A 379 6.85 4.07 -19.47
C CYS A 379 8.19 3.66 -20.10
N PRO A 380 8.23 3.21 -21.38
CA PRO A 380 9.47 2.70 -21.98
C PRO A 380 10.50 3.81 -22.20
N THR A 381 10.04 5.00 -22.58
CA THR A 381 10.89 6.18 -22.77
C THR A 381 11.22 6.88 -21.46
N GLY A 382 10.43 6.65 -20.40
CA GLY A 382 10.56 7.33 -19.13
C GLY A 382 10.36 8.85 -19.17
N VAL A 383 9.51 9.34 -20.09
CA VAL A 383 9.07 10.75 -20.08
C VAL A 383 8.17 11.07 -18.88
N LEU A 384 7.50 10.06 -18.31
CA LEU A 384 6.65 10.24 -17.14
C LEU A 384 7.50 10.34 -15.87
N GLN A 385 7.40 11.48 -15.18
CA GLN A 385 8.07 11.75 -13.92
C GLN A 385 7.06 12.10 -12.82
N PRO A 386 7.38 11.86 -11.54
CA PRO A 386 6.53 12.33 -10.44
C PRO A 386 6.57 13.86 -10.31
N ALA A 387 5.40 14.48 -10.29
CA ALA A 387 5.25 15.91 -10.04
C ALA A 387 5.63 16.25 -8.59
N LEU A 388 6.36 17.34 -8.39
CA LEU A 388 6.67 17.91 -7.08
C LEU A 388 5.85 19.18 -6.84
N THR A 389 5.82 20.06 -7.82
CA THR A 389 5.14 21.37 -7.75
C THR A 389 4.30 21.68 -8.99
N GLU A 390 4.45 20.87 -10.04
CA GLU A 390 3.87 21.05 -11.36
C GLU A 390 2.34 21.15 -11.31
N TYR A 391 1.68 20.22 -10.63
CA TYR A 391 0.22 20.21 -10.42
C TYR A 391 -0.22 20.91 -9.12
N GLY A 392 0.67 21.72 -8.52
CA GLY A 392 0.48 22.22 -7.17
C GLY A 392 0.43 21.12 -6.11
N LEU A 393 -0.07 21.44 -4.92
CA LEU A 393 -0.15 20.48 -3.81
C LEU A 393 -1.10 19.29 -4.11
N MET A 394 -2.13 19.52 -4.93
CA MET A 394 -3.14 18.52 -5.26
C MET A 394 -2.62 17.37 -6.12
N GLY A 395 -1.61 17.61 -6.96
CA GLY A 395 -1.02 16.57 -7.81
C GLY A 395 0.39 16.14 -7.39
N PHE A 396 0.74 16.32 -6.12
CA PHE A 396 2.02 15.86 -5.59
C PHE A 396 2.21 14.35 -5.83
N MET A 397 3.35 13.98 -6.43
CA MET A 397 3.74 12.64 -6.88
C MET A 397 2.85 11.97 -7.93
N GLN A 398 1.91 12.71 -8.54
CA GLN A 398 1.20 12.24 -9.72
C GLN A 398 2.11 12.34 -10.96
N PRO A 399 1.91 11.48 -11.98
CA PRO A 399 2.77 11.48 -13.16
C PRO A 399 2.47 12.69 -14.05
N TYR A 400 3.52 13.40 -14.46
CA TYR A 400 3.46 14.42 -15.51
C TYR A 400 4.49 14.09 -16.59
N MET A 401 4.30 14.64 -17.79
CA MET A 401 5.25 14.46 -18.89
C MET A 401 6.37 15.50 -18.82
N ASP A 402 7.59 15.03 -18.57
CA ASP A 402 8.78 15.85 -18.53
C ASP A 402 9.62 15.70 -19.80
N TYR A 403 9.33 16.55 -20.78
CA TYR A 403 10.07 16.63 -22.05
C TYR A 403 11.52 17.12 -21.92
N SER A 404 11.98 17.54 -20.73
CA SER A 404 13.40 17.82 -20.51
C SER A 404 14.22 16.56 -20.21
N THR A 405 13.54 15.46 -19.85
CA THR A 405 14.18 14.17 -19.56
C THR A 405 14.18 13.26 -20.79
N ASN A 406 13.01 13.05 -21.40
CA ASN A 406 12.81 12.15 -22.53
C ASN A 406 11.56 12.55 -23.33
N TYR A 407 11.25 11.83 -24.40
CA TYR A 407 10.11 12.08 -25.29
C TYR A 407 8.98 11.08 -25.06
N CYS A 408 7.76 11.47 -25.43
CA CYS A 408 6.64 10.54 -25.53
C CYS A 408 6.64 9.92 -26.93
N ASN A 409 6.79 8.60 -27.04
CA ASN A 409 6.65 7.92 -28.34
C ASN A 409 5.21 8.04 -28.81
N PHE A 410 4.97 8.46 -30.05
CA PHE A 410 3.64 8.69 -30.62
C PHE A 410 2.79 7.40 -30.69
N ASP A 411 3.42 6.26 -30.96
CA ASP A 411 2.72 4.97 -31.17
C ASP A 411 2.59 4.10 -29.90
N CYS A 412 2.80 4.68 -28.72
CA CYS A 412 2.78 3.95 -27.44
C CYS A 412 1.57 4.28 -26.53
N THR A 413 0.67 3.34 -26.26
CA THR A 413 -0.55 3.54 -25.44
C THR A 413 -0.48 2.96 -24.02
N ILE A 414 0.66 2.35 -23.65
CA ILE A 414 0.86 1.55 -22.43
C ILE A 414 0.38 2.25 -21.15
N CYS A 415 0.66 3.54 -20.99
CA CYS A 415 0.34 4.26 -19.75
C CYS A 415 -1.17 4.31 -19.42
N GLY A 416 -2.05 4.34 -20.43
CA GLY A 416 -3.50 4.28 -20.27
C GLY A 416 -4.00 2.84 -20.06
N GLU A 417 -3.34 1.87 -20.68
CA GLU A 417 -3.71 0.46 -20.55
C GLU A 417 -3.45 -0.07 -19.13
N VAL A 418 -2.29 0.27 -18.54
CA VAL A 418 -1.89 -0.19 -17.20
C VAL A 418 -2.54 0.58 -16.05
N CYS A 419 -3.21 1.72 -16.31
CA CYS A 419 -3.77 2.56 -15.26
C CYS A 419 -4.95 1.86 -14.55
N PRO A 420 -4.82 1.47 -13.26
CA PRO A 420 -5.86 0.66 -12.61
C PRO A 420 -7.06 1.50 -12.13
N THR A 421 -6.90 2.81 -12.00
CA THR A 421 -7.94 3.75 -11.56
C THR A 421 -8.61 4.49 -12.72
N GLU A 422 -8.19 4.23 -13.97
CA GLU A 422 -8.67 4.94 -15.17
C GLU A 422 -8.50 6.48 -15.08
N ALA A 423 -7.50 6.92 -14.31
CA ALA A 423 -7.08 8.30 -14.30
C ALA A 423 -6.52 8.70 -15.67
N ILE A 424 -5.77 7.78 -16.28
CA ILE A 424 -5.38 7.81 -17.70
C ILE A 424 -6.30 6.81 -18.42
N LEU A 425 -7.15 7.32 -19.31
CA LEU A 425 -8.05 6.50 -20.10
C LEU A 425 -7.25 5.70 -21.15
N PRO A 426 -7.61 4.44 -21.42
CA PRO A 426 -7.02 3.70 -22.53
C PRO A 426 -7.45 4.38 -23.84
N LEU A 427 -6.47 4.64 -24.71
CA LEU A 427 -6.68 5.21 -26.04
C LEU A 427 -6.20 4.20 -27.09
N SER A 428 -6.85 4.18 -28.25
CA SER A 428 -6.27 3.55 -29.43
C SER A 428 -5.07 4.36 -29.94
N ILE A 429 -4.27 3.78 -30.82
CA ILE A 429 -3.11 4.48 -31.41
C ILE A 429 -3.62 5.68 -32.22
N GLU A 430 -4.70 5.48 -32.98
CA GLU A 430 -5.36 6.49 -33.80
C GLU A 430 -5.91 7.64 -32.94
N ASP A 431 -6.60 7.32 -31.84
CA ASP A 431 -7.13 8.34 -30.92
C ASP A 431 -6.00 9.11 -30.26
N LYS A 432 -4.91 8.43 -29.91
CA LYS A 432 -3.76 9.07 -29.30
C LYS A 432 -3.11 10.07 -30.27
N HIS A 433 -3.05 9.74 -31.55
CA HIS A 433 -2.44 10.60 -32.57
C HIS A 433 -3.15 11.96 -32.70
N ILE A 434 -4.47 11.98 -32.51
CA ILE A 434 -5.29 13.20 -32.55
C ILE A 434 -5.50 13.85 -31.18
N THR A 435 -5.11 13.17 -30.09
CA THR A 435 -5.29 13.68 -28.73
C THR A 435 -4.33 14.82 -28.45
N GLN A 436 -4.88 16.02 -28.26
CA GLN A 436 -4.11 17.18 -27.84
C GLN A 436 -3.61 17.01 -26.39
N ILE A 437 -2.29 16.91 -26.22
CA ILE A 437 -1.64 16.80 -24.89
C ILE A 437 -1.28 18.15 -24.28
N GLY A 438 -1.18 19.21 -25.09
CA GLY A 438 -0.87 20.57 -24.62
C GLY A 438 -1.10 21.63 -25.70
N LYS A 439 -1.10 22.90 -25.28
CA LYS A 439 -1.03 24.06 -26.16
C LYS A 439 0.41 24.59 -26.13
N ALA A 440 0.97 24.85 -27.32
CA ALA A 440 2.34 25.31 -27.49
C ALA A 440 2.53 26.75 -26.99
#